data_AF-A0A970RFK2-F1
#
_entry.id   AF-A0A970RFK2-F1
#
_cell.length_a   1.000
_cell.length_b   1.000
_cell.length_c   1.000
_cell.angle_alpha   90.00
_cell.angle_beta   90.00
_cell.angle_gamma   90.00
#
_symmetry.space_group_name_H-M   'P 1'
#
loop_
_entity.id
_entity.type
_entity.pdbx_description
1 polymer ?
#
loop_
_entity_poly.entity_id
_entity_poly.type
_entity_poly.pdbx_seq_one_letter_code
_entity_poly.pdbx_strand_id
1 'polypeptide(L)'
;KIDFTALYPNGLTSTVIEPCKIPMVLENDEMAIQAAIKTCTGIDRQKVRMVMIRNTAELETILVSEAMSGSAPLPEGVEIIGEPEEIRFDEEGNIAE
;
A
#
# COMPACT_ATOMS: atom_id res chain seq x y z
N LYS A 1 -12.95 24.47 9.44
CA LYS A 1 -13.40 23.07 9.26
C LYS A 1 -12.75 22.56 7.98
N ILE A 2 -12.13 21.38 8.00
CA ILE A 2 -11.49 20.80 6.80
C ILE A 2 -12.59 20.23 5.90
N ASP A 3 -12.49 20.47 4.59
CA ASP A 3 -13.37 19.88 3.59
C ASP A 3 -12.67 18.69 2.93
N PHE A 4 -12.95 17.49 3.44
CA PHE A 4 -12.39 16.25 2.90
C PHE A 4 -12.91 15.90 1.51
N THR A 5 -14.12 16.34 1.17
CA THR A 5 -14.75 16.08 -0.14
C THR A 5 -14.08 16.89 -1.25
N ALA A 6 -13.46 18.03 -0.91
CA ALA A 6 -12.58 18.75 -1.82
C ALA A 6 -11.12 18.26 -1.73
N LEU A 7 -10.62 18.02 -0.52
CA LEU A 7 -9.20 17.76 -0.29
C LEU A 7 -8.72 16.43 -0.90
N TYR A 8 -9.41 15.32 -0.60
CA TYR A 8 -8.96 13.99 -1.00
C TYR A 8 -9.05 13.74 -2.51
N PRO A 9 -10.14 14.11 -3.22
CA PRO A 9 -10.17 13.98 -4.68
C PRO A 9 -9.09 14.79 -5.39
N ASN A 10 -8.79 16.00 -4.90
CA ASN A 10 -7.72 16.82 -5.45
C ASN A 10 -6.33 16.19 -5.22
N GLY A 11 -6.10 15.61 -4.03
CA GLY A 11 -4.88 14.86 -3.74
C GLY A 11 -4.71 13.65 -4.66
N LEU A 12 -5.77 12.86 -4.86
CA LEU A 12 -5.75 11.67 -5.71
C LEU A 12 -5.61 11.99 -7.20
N THR A 13 -6.27 13.03 -7.69
CA THR A 13 -6.21 13.44 -9.11
C THR A 13 -4.87 14.08 -9.47
N SER A 14 -4.34 14.95 -8.60
CA SER A 14 -3.01 15.53 -8.77
C SER A 14 -1.89 14.53 -8.48
N THR A 15 -2.17 13.44 -7.76
CA THR A 15 -1.20 12.49 -7.18
C THR A 15 -0.24 13.11 -6.16
N VAL A 16 -0.50 14.34 -5.71
CA VAL A 16 0.33 15.06 -4.73
C VAL A 16 -0.42 15.14 -3.41
N ILE A 17 -0.02 14.31 -2.44
CA ILE A 17 -0.68 14.22 -1.13
C ILE A 17 -0.08 15.19 -0.10
N GLU A 18 1.16 15.64 -0.28
CA GLU A 18 1.86 16.52 0.67
C GLU A 18 1.08 17.80 1.07
N PRO A 19 0.35 18.48 0.17
CA PRO A 19 -0.48 19.64 0.51
C PRO A 19 -1.65 19.34 1.45
N CYS A 20 -2.06 18.07 1.58
CA CYS A 20 -3.14 17.69 2.48
C CYS A 20 -2.77 17.93 3.95
N LYS A 21 -1.48 17.80 4.30
CA LYS A 21 -0.92 18.00 5.66
C LYS A 21 -1.60 17.19 6.77
N ILE A 22 -2.42 16.21 6.40
CA ILE A 22 -3.09 15.24 7.27
C ILE A 22 -3.06 13.87 6.59
N PRO A 23 -3.09 12.77 7.37
CA PRO A 23 -3.28 11.44 6.80
C PRO A 23 -4.57 11.36 5.96
N MET A 24 -4.49 10.69 4.81
CA MET A 24 -5.66 10.35 4.02
C MET A 24 -6.31 9.10 4.60
N VAL A 25 -7.59 9.20 4.96
CA VAL A 25 -8.40 8.08 5.46
C VAL A 25 -9.48 7.81 4.43
N LEU A 26 -9.57 6.57 3.97
CA LEU A 26 -10.57 6.11 3.00
C LEU A 26 -11.50 5.08 3.64
N GLU A 27 -12.52 4.67 2.89
CA GLU A 27 -13.63 3.86 3.40
C GLU A 27 -13.19 2.47 3.88
N ASN A 28 -12.25 1.83 3.17
CA ASN A 28 -11.74 0.50 3.48
C ASN A 28 -10.28 0.32 3.02
N ASP A 29 -9.69 -0.82 3.37
CA ASP A 29 -8.29 -1.15 3.06
C ASP A 29 -8.02 -1.22 1.55
N GLU A 30 -8.96 -1.77 0.77
CA GLU A 30 -8.82 -1.85 -0.69
C GLU A 30 -8.62 -0.46 -1.30
N MET A 31 -9.49 0.49 -0.95
CA MET A 31 -9.39 1.88 -1.41
C MET A 31 -8.09 2.55 -0.93
N ALA A 32 -7.67 2.29 0.31
CA ALA A 32 -6.42 2.82 0.86
C ALA A 32 -5.19 2.32 0.08
N ILE A 33 -5.14 1.03 -0.24
CA ILE A 33 -4.07 0.43 -1.05
C ILE A 33 -4.09 1.00 -2.47
N GLN A 34 -5.26 1.05 -3.12
CA GLN A 34 -5.39 1.61 -4.47
C GLN A 34 -4.96 3.08 -4.52
N ALA A 35 -5.32 3.87 -3.52
CA ALA A 35 -4.90 5.26 -3.39
C ALA A 35 -3.38 5.39 -3.23
N ALA A 36 -2.77 4.60 -2.34
CA ALA A 36 -1.33 4.58 -2.16
C ALA A 36 -0.61 4.30 -3.50
N ILE A 37 -1.02 3.25 -4.22
CA ILE A 37 -0.47 2.90 -5.54
C ILE A 37 -0.71 4.01 -6.56
N LYS A 38 -1.90 4.62 -6.57
CA LYS A 38 -2.26 5.70 -7.49
C LYS A 38 -1.36 6.93 -7.32
N THR A 39 -0.93 7.22 -6.09
CA THR A 39 -0.07 8.37 -5.78
C THR A 39 1.41 8.13 -6.15
N CYS A 40 1.81 6.88 -6.38
CA CYS A 40 3.12 6.56 -6.93
C CYS A 40 3.14 6.82 -8.45
N THR A 41 3.75 7.93 -8.87
CA THR A 41 3.89 8.28 -10.29
C THR A 41 5.10 7.60 -10.92
N GLY A 42 4.99 7.24 -12.20
CA GLY A 42 6.11 6.66 -12.98
C GLY A 42 6.48 5.22 -12.65
N ILE A 43 5.67 4.50 -11.86
CA ILE A 43 5.89 3.08 -11.54
C ILE A 43 5.26 2.15 -12.59
N ASP A 44 5.80 0.92 -12.70
CA ASP A 44 5.13 -0.17 -13.41
C ASP A 44 3.98 -0.73 -12.54
N ARG A 45 2.74 -0.50 -12.99
CA ARG A 45 1.53 -0.94 -12.27
C ARG A 45 1.30 -2.44 -12.31
N GLN A 46 1.94 -3.17 -13.22
CA GLN A 46 1.91 -4.64 -13.25
C GLN A 46 2.96 -5.24 -12.31
N LYS A 47 3.93 -4.45 -11.86
CA LYS A 47 5.05 -4.86 -11.00
C LYS A 47 5.25 -3.86 -9.86
N VAL A 48 4.18 -3.57 -9.14
CA VAL A 48 4.23 -2.66 -7.98
C VAL A 48 5.13 -3.25 -6.91
N ARG A 49 6.13 -2.48 -6.49
CA ARG A 49 7.01 -2.82 -5.36
C ARG A 49 6.39 -2.25 -4.09
N MET A 50 5.94 -3.13 -3.20
CA MET A 50 5.21 -2.76 -1.98
C MET A 50 5.64 -3.65 -0.82
N VAL A 51 5.62 -3.07 0.38
CA VAL A 51 5.76 -3.77 1.65
C VAL A 51 4.51 -3.50 2.47
N MET A 52 3.96 -4.55 3.09
CA MET A 52 2.82 -4.45 4.00
C MET A 52 3.24 -4.95 5.38
N ILE A 53 3.03 -4.08 6.37
CA ILE A 53 3.36 -4.32 7.77
C ILE A 53 2.04 -4.43 8.52
N ARG A 54 1.78 -5.57 9.16
CA ARG A 54 0.53 -5.81 9.91
C ARG A 54 0.39 -4.85 11.08
N ASN A 55 1.43 -4.74 11.91
CA ASN A 55 1.48 -3.81 13.02
C ASN A 55 2.94 -3.58 13.46
N THR A 56 3.16 -2.59 14.32
CA THR A 56 4.49 -2.22 14.81
C THR A 56 5.09 -3.20 15.83
N ALA A 57 4.31 -4.15 16.35
CA ALA A 57 4.80 -5.16 17.30
C ALA A 57 5.40 -6.38 16.59
N GLU A 58 4.96 -6.67 15.36
CA GLU A 58 5.36 -7.82 14.56
C GLU A 58 6.16 -7.37 13.33
N LEU A 59 7.36 -6.82 13.54
CA LEU A 59 8.25 -6.36 12.47
C LEU A 59 9.26 -7.42 11.99
N GLU A 60 9.31 -8.56 12.67
CA GLU A 60 10.20 -9.68 12.31
C GLU A 60 9.78 -10.33 10.99
N THR A 61 8.48 -10.32 10.69
CA THR A 61 7.91 -10.84 9.44
C THR A 61 7.05 -9.77 8.79
N ILE A 62 7.30 -9.51 7.51
CA ILE A 62 6.58 -8.53 6.71
C ILE A 62 6.17 -9.15 5.38
N LEU A 63 5.07 -8.67 4.82
CA LEU A 63 4.65 -9.08 3.48
C LEU A 63 5.31 -8.16 2.45
N VAL A 64 5.78 -8.76 1.36
CA VAL A 64 6.35 -8.02 0.23
C VAL A 64 5.64 -8.44 -1.05
N SER A 65 5.44 -7.49 -1.96
CA SER A 65 4.92 -7.79 -3.31
C SER A 65 5.85 -8.76 -4.04
N GLU A 66 5.32 -9.62 -4.90
CA GLU A 66 6.10 -10.52 -5.75
C GLU A 66 7.16 -9.79 -6.59
N ALA A 67 6.88 -8.57 -7.03
CA ALA A 67 7.85 -7.74 -7.75
C ALA A 67 9.13 -7.42 -6.94
N MET A 68 9.09 -7.54 -5.61
CA MET A 68 10.25 -7.35 -4.72
C MET A 68 11.02 -8.63 -4.44
N SER A 69 10.40 -9.82 -4.48
CA SER A 69 11.10 -11.08 -4.19
C SER A 69 12.08 -11.49 -5.29
N GLY A 70 11.82 -11.10 -6.55
CA GLY A 70 12.64 -11.50 -7.70
C GLY A 70 13.55 -10.44 -8.32
N SER A 71 13.53 -9.19 -7.85
CA SER A 71 14.15 -8.05 -8.58
C SER A 71 15.57 -7.66 -8.13
N ALA A 72 16.00 -8.07 -6.94
CA ALA A 72 17.32 -7.77 -6.40
C ALA A 72 17.73 -8.82 -5.35
N PRO A 73 19.04 -9.02 -5.08
CA PRO A 73 19.46 -9.78 -3.92
C PRO A 73 18.84 -9.17 -2.65
N LEU A 74 18.32 -10.04 -1.78
CA LEU A 74 17.75 -9.62 -0.51
C LEU A 74 18.84 -8.98 0.36
N PRO A 75 18.50 -7.98 1.20
CA PRO A 75 19.42 -7.45 2.18
C PRO A 75 19.97 -8.55 3.09
N GLU A 76 21.16 -8.34 3.66
CA GLU A 76 21.75 -9.26 4.64
C GLU A 76 20.78 -9.43 5.83
N GLY A 77 20.51 -10.69 6.21
CA GLY A 77 19.56 -11.02 7.28
C GLY A 77 18.09 -11.08 6.86
N VAL A 78 17.77 -10.97 5.57
CA VAL A 78 16.40 -11.15 5.04
C VAL A 78 16.32 -12.45 4.23
N GLU A 79 15.29 -13.23 4.48
CA GLU A 79 14.94 -14.42 3.70
C GLU A 79 13.44 -14.42 3.35
N ILE A 80 13.10 -15.03 2.21
CA ILE A 80 11.70 -15.27 1.84
C ILE A 80 11.27 -16.57 2.50
N ILE A 81 10.27 -16.48 3.39
CA ILE A 81 9.80 -17.62 4.20
C ILE A 81 8.48 -18.23 3.70
N GLY A 82 7.95 -17.78 2.57
CA GLY A 82 6.67 -18.23 2.02
C GLY A 82 6.53 -17.99 0.51
N GLU A 83 5.43 -18.51 -0.05
CA GLU A 83 5.08 -18.34 -1.47
C GLU A 83 4.20 -17.09 -1.68
N PRO A 84 4.13 -16.53 -2.89
CA PRO A 84 3.22 -15.43 -3.20
C PRO A 84 1.75 -15.83 -3.00
N GLU A 85 1.00 -14.97 -2.34
CA GLU A 85 -0.45 -15.13 -2.15
C GLU A 85 -1.18 -13.87 -2.59
N GLU A 86 -2.40 -14.04 -3.12
CA GLU A 86 -3.27 -12.90 -3.45
C GLU A 86 -3.86 -12.28 -2.18
N ILE A 87 -3.87 -10.95 -2.12
CA ILE A 87 -4.57 -10.22 -1.06
C ILE A 87 -6.07 -10.46 -1.24
N ARG A 88 -6.72 -10.97 -0.19
CA ARG A 88 -8.17 -11.17 -0.15
C ARG A 88 -8.84 -10.01 0.58
N PHE A 89 -9.98 -9.61 0.06
CA PHE A 89 -10.84 -8.61 0.70
C PHE A 89 -12.17 -9.23 1.07
N ASP A 90 -12.75 -8.78 2.18
CA ASP A 90 -14.10 -9.15 2.60
C ASP A 90 -15.16 -8.38 1.77
N GLU A 91 -16.45 -8.60 2.06
CA GLU A 91 -17.55 -7.93 1.37
C GLU A 91 -17.57 -6.40 1.58
N GLU A 92 -16.89 -5.89 2.61
CA GLU A 92 -16.76 -4.46 2.92
C GLU A 92 -15.49 -3.84 2.31
N GLY A 93 -14.63 -4.65 1.67
CA GLY A 93 -13.37 -4.22 1.06
C GLY A 93 -12.21 -4.07 2.05
N ASN A 94 -12.33 -4.65 3.25
CA ASN A 94 -11.23 -4.73 4.22
C ASN A 94 -10.41 -6.01 3.99
N ILE A 95 -9.16 -6.03 4.44
CA ILE A 95 -8.31 -7.23 4.29
C ILE A 95 -8.94 -8.40 5.05
N ALA A 96 -9.28 -9.45 4.31
CA ALA A 96 -9.79 -10.70 4.88
C ALA A 96 -8.61 -11.57 5.31
N GLU A 97 -8.44 -11.75 6.63
CA GLU A 97 -7.47 -12.67 7.22
C GLU A 97 -7.84 -14.15 7.03
#